data_AF-A0A6P1QZ00-F1
#
_entry.id   AF-A0A6P1QZ00-F1
#
_cell.length_a   1.000
_cell.length_b   1.000
_cell.length_c   1.000
_cell.angle_alpha   90.00
_cell.angle_beta   90.00
_cell.angle_gamma   90.00
#
_symmetry.space_group_name_H-M   'P 1'
#
loop_
_entity.id
_entity.type
_entity.pdbx_description
1 polymer ?
#
loop_
_entity_poly.entity_id
_entity_poly.type
_entity_poly.pdbx_seq_one_letter_code
_entity_poly.pdbx_strand_id
1 'polypeptide(L)'
;MLSRSCLAILAVVLSVAGTPARAMVCMEKSMTLDEVVDTINAQKGCESAMKVFQDCQLTASGDVQLGAAVEKKCEADFIPGLNAAQKQAYQREMRVCDRKYRNKSGTMYLSFAAFCRAEVAQRYSQRALQAAGPKNR
;
A
#
# COMPACT_ATOMS: atom_id res chain seq x y z
N MET A 1 58.19 15.07 25.59
CA MET A 1 58.61 13.88 24.80
C MET A 1 57.79 12.69 25.28
N LEU A 2 57.17 11.96 24.33
CA LEU A 2 56.46 10.67 24.43
C LEU A 2 55.46 10.50 25.59
N SER A 3 54.17 10.29 25.36
CA SER A 3 53.56 8.99 25.00
C SER A 3 52.07 9.20 25.32
N ARG A 4 51.04 8.78 24.59
CA ARG A 4 50.83 7.49 23.94
C ARG A 4 49.56 7.66 23.10
N SER A 5 49.66 7.49 21.79
CA SER A 5 48.54 7.62 20.86
C SER A 5 47.51 6.53 21.10
N CYS A 6 46.34 6.88 21.64
CA CYS A 6 45.17 6.02 21.64
C CYS A 6 44.42 6.24 20.32
N LEU A 7 44.79 5.48 19.28
CA LEU A 7 44.01 5.36 18.06
C LEU A 7 42.72 4.59 18.38
N ALA A 8 41.66 5.31 18.74
CA ALA A 8 40.32 4.76 18.76
C ALA A 8 39.81 4.67 17.31
N ILE A 9 39.95 3.49 16.70
CA ILE A 9 39.34 3.17 15.42
C ILE A 9 37.84 3.01 15.65
N LEU A 10 37.07 4.09 15.46
CA LEU A 10 35.62 4.03 15.34
C LEU A 10 35.27 3.36 14.02
N ALA A 11 35.06 2.04 14.05
CA ALA A 11 34.37 1.34 12.97
C ALA A 11 32.89 1.74 13.01
N VAL A 12 32.54 2.81 12.30
CA VAL A 12 31.14 3.13 12.00
C VAL A 12 30.66 2.08 11.01
N VAL A 13 29.98 1.05 11.52
CA VAL A 13 29.20 0.15 10.70
C VAL A 13 28.02 0.96 10.17
N LEU A 14 28.15 1.51 8.96
CA LEU A 14 27.01 1.98 8.19
C LEU A 14 26.15 0.76 7.83
N SER A 15 25.26 0.40 8.74
CA SER A 15 24.09 -0.39 8.40
C SER A 15 23.24 0.49 7.49
N VAL A 16 23.48 0.41 6.18
CA VAL A 16 22.53 0.86 5.17
C VAL A 16 21.29 -0.01 5.39
N ALA A 17 20.38 0.46 6.25
CA ALA A 17 19.01 0.02 6.25
C ALA A 17 18.44 0.49 4.92
N GLY A 18 18.68 -0.29 3.87
CA GLY A 18 18.04 -0.11 2.58
C GLY A 18 16.55 -0.21 2.81
N THR A 19 15.88 0.94 2.89
CA THR A 19 14.46 1.02 2.52
C THR A 19 14.36 0.34 1.17
N PRO A 20 13.57 -0.75 1.03
CA PRO A 20 13.59 -1.49 -0.21
C PRO A 20 13.15 -0.54 -1.32
N ALA A 21 13.94 -0.59 -2.37
CA ALA A 21 13.84 0.14 -3.61
C ALA A 21 12.57 -0.28 -4.38
N ARG A 22 11.38 -0.07 -3.81
CA ARG A 22 10.14 -0.63 -4.35
C ARG A 22 9.65 0.11 -5.60
N ALA A 23 9.87 1.42 -5.69
CA ALA A 23 9.69 2.13 -6.94
C ALA A 23 10.64 1.62 -8.04
N MET A 24 11.88 1.23 -7.67
CA MET A 24 12.81 0.53 -8.58
C MET A 24 12.30 -0.86 -8.96
N VAL A 25 11.61 -1.61 -8.10
CA VAL A 25 11.11 -2.96 -8.47
C VAL A 25 10.17 -2.90 -9.69
N CYS A 26 9.27 -1.92 -9.75
CA CYS A 26 8.32 -1.83 -10.87
C CYS A 26 8.92 -1.17 -12.12
N MET A 27 9.76 -0.14 -11.96
CA MET A 27 10.41 0.52 -13.10
C MET A 27 11.66 -0.20 -13.63
N GLU A 28 12.57 -0.69 -12.78
CA GLU A 28 13.77 -1.42 -13.24
C GLU A 28 13.45 -2.76 -13.85
N LYS A 29 12.44 -3.48 -13.32
CA LYS A 29 12.12 -4.82 -13.80
C LYS A 29 11.21 -4.81 -15.03
N SER A 30 10.80 -3.63 -15.53
CA SER A 30 9.86 -3.49 -16.66
C SER A 30 8.61 -4.38 -16.48
N MET A 31 8.06 -4.36 -15.26
CA MET A 31 6.96 -5.27 -14.91
C MET A 31 5.72 -4.95 -15.74
N THR A 32 5.07 -6.00 -16.23
CA THR A 32 3.73 -5.91 -16.78
C THR A 32 2.71 -5.58 -15.69
N LEU A 33 1.54 -5.07 -16.08
CA LEU A 33 0.47 -4.75 -15.14
C LEU A 33 0.09 -5.97 -14.27
N ASP A 34 0.02 -7.16 -14.88
CA ASP A 34 -0.33 -8.39 -14.19
C ASP A 34 0.73 -8.80 -13.16
N GLU A 35 2.02 -8.66 -13.49
CA GLU A 35 3.10 -8.94 -12.53
C GLU A 35 3.07 -7.97 -11.33
N VAL A 36 2.65 -6.72 -11.53
CA VAL A 36 2.45 -5.77 -10.42
C VAL A 36 1.25 -6.20 -9.57
N VAL A 37 0.13 -6.61 -10.19
CA VAL A 37 -1.04 -7.17 -9.48
C VAL A 37 -0.63 -8.38 -8.65
N ASP A 38 0.15 -9.31 -9.21
CA ASP A 38 0.66 -10.47 -8.49
C ASP A 38 1.57 -10.09 -7.33
N THR A 39 2.40 -9.07 -7.51
CA THR A 39 3.26 -8.53 -6.45
C THR A 39 2.46 -7.92 -5.30
N ILE A 40 1.36 -7.21 -5.61
CA ILE A 40 0.40 -6.71 -4.62
C ILE A 40 -0.27 -7.89 -3.88
N ASN A 41 -0.74 -8.89 -4.64
CA ASN A 41 -1.39 -10.08 -4.10
C ASN A 41 -0.46 -10.93 -3.23
N ALA A 42 0.86 -10.94 -3.50
CA ALA A 42 1.86 -11.65 -2.72
C ALA A 42 2.19 -10.97 -1.38
N GLN A 43 1.77 -9.71 -1.16
CA GLN A 43 2.04 -9.01 0.08
C GLN A 43 1.34 -9.66 1.29
N LYS A 44 2.01 -9.61 2.45
CA LYS A 44 1.51 -10.23 3.69
C LYS A 44 0.34 -9.48 4.33
N GLY A 45 0.13 -8.21 3.99
CA GLY A 45 -0.97 -7.42 4.54
C GLY A 45 -1.26 -6.15 3.75
N CYS A 46 -2.35 -5.49 4.13
CA CYS A 46 -2.88 -4.29 3.49
C CYS A 46 -1.82 -3.18 3.34
N GLU A 47 -1.13 -2.82 4.42
CA GLU A 47 -0.10 -1.76 4.41
C GLU A 47 1.03 -2.02 3.41
N SER A 48 1.49 -3.27 3.34
CA SER A 48 2.53 -3.65 2.39
C SER A 48 2.03 -3.66 0.95
N ALA A 49 0.77 -4.03 0.71
CA ALA A 49 0.12 -3.96 -0.61
C ALA A 49 -0.08 -2.51 -1.08
N MET A 50 -0.54 -1.62 -0.19
CA MET A 50 -0.72 -0.20 -0.50
C MET A 50 0.60 0.45 -0.90
N LYS A 51 1.71 0.12 -0.22
CA LYS A 51 3.05 0.61 -0.58
C LYS A 51 3.44 0.20 -2.00
N VAL A 52 3.25 -1.08 -2.36
CA VAL A 52 3.53 -1.54 -3.75
C VAL A 52 2.68 -0.75 -4.75
N PHE A 53 1.40 -0.53 -4.47
CA PHE A 53 0.55 0.25 -5.37
C PHE A 53 1.03 1.71 -5.53
N GLN A 54 1.44 2.38 -4.44
CA GLN A 54 2.02 3.73 -4.48
C GLN A 54 3.32 3.78 -5.28
N ASP A 55 4.17 2.78 -5.08
CA ASP A 55 5.49 2.66 -5.72
C ASP A 55 5.37 2.33 -7.22
N CYS A 56 4.29 1.68 -7.64
CA CYS A 56 4.09 1.15 -9.00
C CYS A 56 2.97 1.83 -9.77
N GLN A 57 2.49 2.97 -9.29
CA GLN A 57 1.36 3.68 -9.88
C GLN A 57 1.65 4.16 -11.30
N LEU A 58 0.62 4.14 -12.13
CA LEU A 58 0.70 4.53 -13.54
C LEU A 58 0.15 5.94 -13.79
N THR A 59 -0.58 6.51 -12.83
CA THR A 59 -1.37 7.73 -12.99
C THR A 59 -2.35 7.61 -14.17
N ALA A 60 -2.88 6.40 -14.37
CA ALA A 60 -3.67 6.04 -15.55
C ALA A 60 -4.68 4.92 -15.23
N SER A 61 -5.39 4.44 -16.25
CA SER A 61 -6.46 3.45 -16.08
C SER A 61 -5.98 2.10 -15.55
N GLY A 62 -4.69 1.76 -15.70
CA GLY A 62 -4.14 0.53 -15.12
C GLY A 62 -4.20 0.51 -13.58
N ASP A 63 -4.19 1.68 -12.93
CA ASP A 63 -4.32 1.79 -11.48
C ASP A 63 -5.67 1.29 -10.96
N VAL A 64 -6.69 1.15 -11.83
CA VAL A 64 -7.97 0.52 -11.46
C VAL A 64 -7.76 -0.94 -11.06
N GLN A 65 -6.91 -1.67 -11.78
CA GLN A 65 -6.61 -3.07 -11.47
C GLN A 65 -5.70 -3.20 -10.25
N LEU A 66 -4.68 -2.33 -10.15
CA LEU A 66 -3.78 -2.30 -9.00
C LEU A 66 -4.54 -1.96 -7.71
N GLY A 67 -5.39 -0.93 -7.75
CA GLY A 67 -6.25 -0.51 -6.64
C GLY A 67 -7.20 -1.62 -6.20
N ALA A 68 -7.85 -2.32 -7.14
CA ALA A 68 -8.72 -3.46 -6.81
C ALA A 68 -7.97 -4.61 -6.10
N ALA A 69 -6.72 -4.87 -6.48
CA ALA A 69 -5.88 -5.86 -5.80
C ALA A 69 -5.56 -5.42 -4.35
N VAL A 70 -5.27 -4.14 -4.12
CA VAL A 70 -5.11 -3.58 -2.77
C VAL A 70 -6.42 -3.65 -1.97
N GLU A 71 -7.55 -3.24 -2.55
CA GLU A 71 -8.88 -3.33 -1.93
C GLU A 71 -9.12 -4.74 -1.40
N LYS A 72 -8.97 -5.76 -2.25
CA LYS A 72 -9.14 -7.18 -1.87
C LYS A 72 -8.20 -7.60 -0.73
N LYS A 73 -6.94 -7.17 -0.76
CA LYS A 73 -5.96 -7.48 0.29
C LYS A 73 -6.37 -6.87 1.62
N CYS A 74 -6.81 -5.61 1.63
CA CYS A 74 -7.23 -4.89 2.83
C CYS A 74 -8.57 -5.40 3.38
N GLU A 75 -9.52 -5.73 2.49
CA GLU A 75 -10.83 -6.27 2.85
C GLU A 75 -10.74 -7.59 3.62
N ALA A 76 -9.71 -8.40 3.38
CA ALA A 76 -9.48 -9.64 4.13
C ALA A 76 -9.34 -9.43 5.64
N ASP A 77 -8.88 -8.24 6.09
CA ASP A 77 -8.68 -7.94 7.50
C ASP A 77 -10.00 -7.65 8.24
N PHE A 78 -11.05 -7.19 7.55
CA PHE A 78 -12.23 -6.62 8.21
C PHE A 78 -13.58 -7.13 7.67
N ILE A 79 -13.71 -7.45 6.39
CA ILE A 79 -14.99 -7.87 5.79
C ILE A 79 -15.63 -9.08 6.49
N PRO A 80 -14.86 -10.12 6.91
CA PRO A 80 -15.43 -11.25 7.65
C PRO A 80 -16.10 -10.86 8.97
N GLY A 81 -15.62 -9.80 9.62
CA GLY A 81 -16.14 -9.32 10.91
C GLY A 81 -17.27 -8.29 10.81
N LEU A 82 -17.62 -7.83 9.60
CA LEU A 82 -18.65 -6.80 9.42
C LEU A 82 -20.06 -7.39 9.33
N ASN A 83 -21.01 -6.77 10.02
CA ASN A 83 -22.44 -6.97 9.79
C ASN A 83 -22.94 -6.22 8.54
N ALA A 84 -24.22 -6.41 8.17
CA ALA A 84 -24.80 -5.81 6.97
C ALA A 84 -24.74 -4.27 6.95
N ALA A 85 -25.04 -3.63 8.07
CA ALA A 85 -25.02 -2.16 8.18
C ALA A 85 -23.60 -1.60 8.01
N GLN A 86 -22.60 -2.26 8.60
CA GLN A 86 -21.19 -1.90 8.47
C GLN A 86 -20.68 -2.11 7.05
N LYS A 87 -21.04 -3.22 6.39
CA LYS A 87 -20.74 -3.45 4.96
C LYS A 87 -21.36 -2.36 4.09
N GLN A 88 -22.60 -1.95 4.38
CA GLN A 88 -23.25 -0.86 3.66
C GLN A 88 -22.55 0.48 3.88
N ALA A 89 -22.09 0.77 5.10
CA ALA A 89 -21.33 1.98 5.40
C ALA A 89 -20.01 2.02 4.60
N TYR A 90 -19.24 0.93 4.60
CA TYR A 90 -18.03 0.80 3.77
C TYR A 90 -18.34 1.04 2.27
N GLN A 91 -19.36 0.37 1.72
CA GLN A 91 -19.77 0.56 0.32
C GLN A 91 -20.29 1.97 0.02
N ARG A 92 -20.79 2.72 1.02
CA ARG A 92 -21.15 4.14 0.83
C ARG A 92 -19.90 5.00 0.69
N GLU A 93 -18.85 4.76 1.49
CA GLU A 93 -17.57 5.45 1.38
C GLU A 93 -16.89 5.16 0.04
N MET A 94 -16.88 3.90 -0.42
CA MET A 94 -16.35 3.55 -1.75
C MET A 94 -17.05 4.34 -2.86
N ARG A 95 -18.38 4.44 -2.81
CA ARG A 95 -19.14 5.22 -3.79
C ARG A 95 -18.90 6.74 -3.70
N VAL A 96 -18.40 7.26 -2.58
CA VAL A 96 -17.98 8.68 -2.50
C VAL A 96 -16.78 8.91 -3.43
N CYS A 97 -15.82 7.99 -3.44
CA CYS A 97 -14.67 8.05 -4.35
C CYS A 97 -15.11 8.07 -5.82
N ASP A 98 -16.00 7.15 -6.21
CA ASP A 98 -16.50 7.07 -7.58
C ASP A 98 -17.22 8.37 -7.98
N ARG A 99 -18.11 8.89 -7.11
CA ARG A 99 -18.86 10.12 -7.38
C ARG A 99 -17.97 11.34 -7.53
N LYS A 100 -16.84 11.42 -6.82
CA LYS A 100 -15.91 12.56 -6.88
C LYS A 100 -15.33 12.76 -8.28
N TYR A 101 -15.14 11.67 -9.03
CA TYR A 101 -14.45 11.68 -10.32
C TYR A 101 -15.34 11.30 -11.52
N ARG A 102 -16.59 10.87 -11.31
CA ARG A 102 -17.49 10.32 -12.35
C ARG A 102 -17.72 11.17 -13.61
N ASN A 103 -17.63 12.50 -13.50
CA ASN A 103 -17.89 13.44 -14.59
C ASN A 103 -16.61 14.07 -15.14
N LYS A 104 -15.44 13.51 -14.80
CA LYS A 104 -14.15 14.02 -15.26
C LYS A 104 -13.62 13.13 -16.37
N SER A 105 -13.03 13.75 -17.38
CA SER A 105 -12.48 13.07 -18.55
C SER A 105 -10.98 12.83 -18.38
N GLY A 106 -10.50 11.68 -18.86
CA GLY A 106 -9.09 11.29 -18.81
C GLY A 106 -8.79 10.20 -17.79
N THR A 107 -7.84 9.35 -18.14
CA THR A 107 -7.46 8.15 -17.36
C THR A 107 -6.86 8.48 -15.99
N MET A 108 -6.27 9.67 -15.84
CA MET A 108 -5.78 10.18 -14.56
C MET A 108 -6.88 10.18 -13.48
N TYR A 109 -8.12 10.53 -13.83
CA TYR A 109 -9.20 10.54 -12.85
C TYR A 109 -9.71 9.13 -12.48
N LEU A 110 -9.49 8.14 -13.35
CA LEU A 110 -9.72 6.73 -13.01
C LEU A 110 -8.69 6.26 -11.96
N SER A 111 -7.43 6.64 -12.14
CA SER A 111 -6.37 6.42 -11.15
C SER A 111 -6.73 7.06 -9.81
N PHE A 112 -7.16 8.33 -9.81
CA PHE A 112 -7.54 9.01 -8.57
C PHE A 112 -8.73 8.36 -7.85
N ALA A 113 -9.69 7.80 -8.60
CA ALA A 113 -10.77 7.03 -8.01
C ALA A 113 -10.25 5.72 -7.37
N ALA A 114 -9.37 5.00 -8.06
CA ALA A 114 -8.76 3.76 -7.56
C ALA A 114 -7.94 4.00 -6.28
N PHE A 115 -7.12 5.05 -6.23
CA PHE A 115 -6.39 5.44 -5.02
C PHE A 115 -7.31 5.76 -3.86
N CYS A 116 -8.34 6.59 -4.09
CA CYS A 116 -9.30 6.94 -3.05
C CYS A 116 -9.96 5.69 -2.43
N ARG A 117 -10.34 4.73 -3.28
CA ARG A 117 -10.94 3.46 -2.83
C ARG A 117 -9.97 2.60 -2.05
N ALA A 118 -8.73 2.44 -2.54
CA ALA A 118 -7.68 1.71 -1.83
C ALA A 118 -7.38 2.33 -0.45
N GLU A 119 -7.34 3.66 -0.34
CA GLU A 119 -7.16 4.36 0.94
C GLU A 119 -8.35 4.16 1.90
N VAL A 120 -9.58 4.10 1.40
CA VAL A 120 -10.76 3.76 2.22
C VAL A 120 -10.57 2.34 2.78
N ALA A 121 -10.27 1.35 1.93
CA ALA A 121 -10.03 -0.02 2.37
C ALA A 121 -8.86 -0.11 3.38
N GLN A 122 -7.79 0.65 3.16
CA GLN A 122 -6.64 0.73 4.06
C GLN A 122 -7.03 1.23 5.45
N ARG A 123 -7.79 2.32 5.54
CA ARG A 123 -8.25 2.84 6.84
C ARG A 123 -9.14 1.84 7.59
N TYR A 124 -9.99 1.09 6.87
CA TYR A 124 -10.82 0.05 7.48
C TYR A 124 -9.98 -1.12 8.00
N SER A 125 -8.99 -1.59 7.23
CA SER A 125 -8.02 -2.59 7.67
C SER A 125 -7.27 -2.12 8.92
N GLN A 126 -6.71 -0.90 8.92
CA GLN A 126 -6.00 -0.34 10.07
C GLN A 126 -6.88 -0.32 11.33
N ARG A 127 -8.13 0.14 11.22
CA ARG A 127 -9.07 0.17 12.35
C ARG A 127 -9.39 -1.23 12.88
N ALA A 128 -9.60 -2.19 11.99
CA ALA A 128 -9.88 -3.57 12.38
C ALA A 128 -8.68 -4.24 13.06
N LEU A 129 -7.47 -4.05 12.53
CA LEU A 129 -6.24 -4.57 13.12
C LEU A 129 -5.92 -3.92 14.47
N GLN A 130 -6.15 -2.61 14.62
CA GLN A 130 -6.03 -1.91 15.91
C GLN A 130 -7.03 -2.45 16.93
N ALA A 131 -8.28 -2.68 16.54
CA ALA A 131 -9.30 -3.24 17.42
C ALA A 131 -9.01 -4.70 17.83
N ALA A 132 -8.31 -5.47 16.98
CA ALA A 132 -7.91 -6.84 17.29
C ALA A 132 -6.73 -6.93 18.28
N GLY A 133 -6.00 -5.83 18.53
CA GLY A 133 -4.81 -5.80 19.38
C GLY A 133 -3.59 -6.52 18.79
N PRO A 134 -2.42 -6.46 19.44
CA PRO A 134 -1.24 -7.21 19.02
C PRO A 134 -1.51 -8.71 19.14
N LYS A 135 -1.61 -9.39 18.00
CA LYS A 135 -1.49 -10.85 17.97
C LYS A 135 -0.03 -11.18 18.28
N ASN A 136 0.22 -11.81 19.43
CA ASN A 136 1.54 -12.35 19.77
C ASN A 136 2.06 -13.15 18.58
N ARG A 137 3.21 -12.71 18.08
CA ARG A 137 3.81 -13.11 16.80
C ARG A 137 4.66 -14.35 16.95
#